data_AF-A0A4D6L428-F1
#
_entry.id   AF-A0A4D6L428-F1
#
_cell.length_a   1.000
_cell.length_b   1.000
_cell.length_c   1.000
_cell.angle_alpha   90.00
_cell.angle_beta   90.00
_cell.angle_gamma   90.00
#
_symmetry.space_group_name_H-M   'P 1'
#
loop_
_entity.id
_entity.type
_entity.pdbx_description
1 polymer ?
#
loop_
_entity_poly.entity_id
_entity_poly.type
_entity_poly.pdbx_seq_one_letter_code
_entity_poly.pdbx_strand_id
1 'polypeptide(L)'
;MSPSVFLLWLVTLPVLAYSAQTSVPPLGYYLDCGGSKEVTVDDLKYVPDGSYIKVGNTSPINKPGLLPTLSTLRYFPDASARKYCYSLPVIKGSKYLVKTMYYYGGFDGGTQPPVFEQIVEGTRWGVVNTTEDYAKGLSSYFDITVVPSGKTLSVCLARNSHTGNSSPFISALEVRILEPSLYNPTDFSKYALVTVARSVFGGEDIIGFPDDKFNRIWQPHKDQNPVVESQSNVTSSDFWNLPPVKVFNTGVTTSRGKTLEIEWPSMPLPSTYYYICLYFQDNRQPSPYSWRAFDVFINGHLFFSNLNVTSKGLTVYAAQWPLFGQTKISLTPSVGVPVGPVINAGEIYQILPLGGRTHTRDVIAMEDLARSIQNPPPDWNGDPCLPKGNSWTGVTCSNGFHARVLTLNLTNAGISGILPPTIDNLSALAHLWLGGNKLSGVIPDLSGLKDLETLHLEKNNFEGALPPTIGKLPRLREM
;
A
#
# COMPACT_ATOMS: atom_id res chain seq x y z
N MET A 1 -70.46 -5.44 37.13
CA MET A 1 -69.56 -5.45 35.95
C MET A 1 -69.61 -4.08 35.31
N SER A 2 -68.57 -3.28 35.46
CA SER A 2 -68.28 -2.09 34.65
C SER A 2 -66.84 -1.68 34.97
N PRO A 3 -65.91 -1.62 34.00
CA PRO A 3 -64.51 -1.33 34.28
C PRO A 3 -64.22 0.18 34.28
N SER A 4 -63.32 0.57 35.17
CA SER A 4 -62.80 1.92 35.36
C SER A 4 -61.94 2.36 34.17
N VAL A 5 -62.20 3.57 33.66
CA VAL A 5 -61.41 4.26 32.65
C VAL A 5 -60.23 4.96 33.32
N PHE A 6 -59.00 4.51 33.02
CA PHE A 6 -57.76 5.21 33.38
C PHE A 6 -57.33 6.07 32.19
N LEU A 7 -57.40 7.40 32.32
CA LEU A 7 -56.77 8.34 31.39
C LEU A 7 -55.28 8.47 31.76
N LEU A 8 -54.40 8.01 30.88
CA LEU A 8 -52.96 8.30 30.93
C LEU A 8 -52.65 9.34 29.84
N TRP A 9 -52.39 10.57 30.27
CA TRP A 9 -51.78 11.62 29.44
C TRP A 9 -50.29 11.30 29.25
N LEU A 10 -49.91 10.91 28.04
CA LEU A 10 -48.51 10.81 27.62
C LEU A 10 -48.13 12.11 26.90
N VAL A 11 -47.37 12.95 27.60
CA VAL A 11 -46.69 14.12 27.04
C VAL A 11 -45.53 13.62 26.19
N THR A 12 -45.65 13.72 24.86
CA THR A 12 -44.55 13.46 23.93
C THR A 12 -43.65 14.70 23.85
N LEU A 13 -42.50 14.65 24.52
CA LEU A 13 -41.38 15.55 24.26
C LEU A 13 -40.69 15.11 22.95
N PRO A 14 -40.46 16.01 21.97
CA PRO A 14 -39.69 15.65 20.78
C PRO A 14 -38.21 15.55 21.18
N VAL A 15 -37.71 14.32 21.27
CA VAL A 15 -36.27 14.06 21.33
C VAL A 15 -35.70 14.40 19.95
N LEU A 16 -35.09 15.58 19.83
CA LEU A 16 -34.13 15.87 18.76
C LEU A 16 -32.93 14.95 18.97
N ALA A 17 -32.98 13.75 18.39
CA ALA A 17 -31.83 12.90 18.24
C ALA A 17 -30.92 13.52 17.16
N TYR A 18 -30.01 14.40 17.56
CA TYR A 18 -28.80 14.65 16.78
C TYR A 18 -28.00 13.35 16.82
N SER A 19 -28.08 12.53 15.76
CA SER A 19 -27.16 11.42 15.58
C SER A 19 -25.79 11.99 15.23
N ALA A 20 -24.95 12.23 16.23
CA ALA A 20 -23.51 12.27 16.02
C ALA A 20 -23.10 10.85 15.63
N GLN A 21 -23.03 10.59 14.33
CA GLN A 21 -22.63 9.30 13.78
C GLN A 21 -21.15 9.12 14.11
N THR A 22 -20.85 8.43 15.20
CA THR A 22 -19.48 8.08 15.57
C THR A 22 -18.95 7.10 14.52
N SER A 23 -18.22 7.62 13.53
CA SER A 23 -17.56 6.79 12.51
C SER A 23 -16.54 5.90 13.21
N VAL A 24 -16.78 4.59 13.21
CA VAL A 24 -15.82 3.60 13.72
C VAL A 24 -14.54 3.72 12.88
N PRO A 25 -13.35 3.93 13.49
CA PRO A 25 -12.09 4.01 12.75
C PRO A 25 -11.87 2.77 11.88
N PRO A 26 -11.33 2.91 10.65
CA PRO A 26 -11.04 1.78 9.80
C PRO A 26 -10.09 0.82 10.51
N LEU A 27 -10.40 -0.48 10.49
CA LEU A 27 -9.57 -1.48 11.12
C LEU A 27 -8.20 -1.57 10.40
N GLY A 28 -7.12 -1.47 11.17
CA GLY A 28 -5.77 -1.47 10.59
C GLY A 28 -4.69 -0.99 11.55
N TYR A 29 -3.51 -0.79 10.98
CA TYR A 29 -2.35 -0.22 11.64
C TYR A 29 -2.17 1.23 11.21
N TYR A 30 -1.89 2.09 12.18
CA TYR A 30 -1.63 3.52 12.00
C TYR A 30 -0.36 3.80 12.80
N LEU A 31 0.76 3.92 12.10
CA LEU A 31 2.07 4.02 12.72
C LEU A 31 2.62 5.44 12.57
N ASP A 32 2.94 6.07 13.70
CA ASP A 32 3.74 7.29 13.77
C ASP A 32 5.22 6.89 13.78
N CYS A 33 5.89 7.03 12.64
CA CYS A 33 7.21 6.46 12.44
C CYS A 33 8.28 7.32 13.11
N GLY A 34 8.97 6.76 14.11
CA GLY A 34 9.91 7.51 14.93
C GLY A 34 9.27 8.27 16.10
N GLY A 35 7.95 8.22 16.23
CA GLY A 35 7.21 8.73 17.38
C GLY A 35 7.47 7.92 18.64
N SER A 36 7.36 8.56 19.81
CA SER A 36 7.58 7.92 21.12
C SER A 36 6.30 7.72 21.95
N LYS A 37 5.17 8.24 21.48
CA LYS A 37 3.86 8.19 22.15
C LYS A 37 2.74 8.13 21.14
N GLU A 38 1.55 7.70 21.58
CA GLU A 38 0.35 7.76 20.77
C GLU A 38 0.00 9.22 20.42
N VAL A 39 -0.40 9.44 19.17
CA VAL A 39 -0.93 10.73 18.68
C VAL A 39 -2.26 10.50 17.97
N THR A 40 -3.10 11.53 17.89
CA THR A 40 -4.40 11.45 17.21
C THR A 40 -4.47 12.50 16.12
N VAL A 41 -4.88 12.08 14.92
CA VAL A 41 -5.10 12.93 13.75
C VAL A 41 -6.44 12.53 13.15
N ASP A 42 -7.38 13.48 13.06
CA ASP A 42 -8.74 13.26 12.54
C ASP A 42 -9.41 12.03 13.19
N ASP A 43 -9.40 11.95 14.53
CA ASP A 43 -9.92 10.82 15.33
C ASP A 43 -9.26 9.45 15.08
N LEU A 44 -8.22 9.39 14.24
CA LEU A 44 -7.39 8.20 14.03
C LEU A 44 -6.22 8.22 15.00
N LYS A 45 -6.05 7.13 15.74
CA LYS A 45 -4.98 6.95 16.71
C LYS A 45 -3.76 6.30 16.06
N TYR A 46 -2.65 7.01 16.05
CA TYR A 46 -1.36 6.51 15.56
C TYR A 46 -0.48 6.12 16.74
N VAL A 47 0.10 4.92 16.66
CA VAL A 47 0.99 4.38 17.68
C VAL A 47 2.45 4.40 17.21
N PRO A 48 3.42 4.43 18.14
CA PRO A 48 4.84 4.28 17.80
C PRO A 48 5.12 3.01 16.98
N ASP A 49 6.03 3.14 16.03
CA ASP A 49 6.31 2.10 15.03
C ASP A 49 7.28 0.99 15.48
N GLY A 50 7.94 1.16 16.64
CA GLY A 50 9.04 0.32 17.11
C GLY A 50 8.71 -1.17 17.33
N SER A 51 7.44 -1.53 17.50
CA SER A 51 7.01 -2.94 17.58
C SER A 51 7.03 -3.66 16.23
N TYR A 52 7.07 -2.91 15.12
CA TYR A 52 6.93 -3.43 13.76
C TYR A 52 8.23 -3.33 12.94
N ILE A 53 9.24 -2.64 13.45
CA ILE A 53 10.57 -2.52 12.84
C ILE A 53 11.66 -2.43 13.91
N LYS A 54 12.75 -3.17 13.72
CA LYS A 54 13.84 -3.30 14.71
C LYS A 54 15.07 -2.44 14.40
N VAL A 55 15.11 -1.81 13.23
CA VAL A 55 16.27 -1.08 12.71
C VAL A 55 15.90 0.36 12.37
N GLY A 56 16.91 1.17 12.09
CA GLY A 56 16.76 2.59 11.75
C GLY A 56 16.77 3.50 12.97
N ASN A 57 17.08 4.76 12.70
CA ASN A 57 17.17 5.84 13.67
C ASN A 57 15.93 6.72 13.57
N THR A 58 15.66 7.50 14.61
CA THR A 58 14.52 8.43 14.63
C THR A 58 15.01 9.87 14.68
N SER A 59 14.22 10.79 14.12
CA SER A 59 14.51 12.23 14.18
C SER A 59 13.21 13.01 14.37
N PRO A 60 13.19 14.03 15.26
CA PRO A 60 12.12 15.01 15.27
C PRO A 60 12.24 15.96 14.07
N ILE A 61 11.13 16.58 13.69
CA ILE A 61 11.05 17.65 12.70
C ILE A 61 10.56 18.91 13.39
N ASN A 62 11.45 19.89 13.51
CA ASN A 62 11.17 21.14 14.21
C ASN A 62 10.54 22.18 13.27
N LYS A 63 9.27 21.96 12.89
CA LYS A 63 8.48 22.94 12.13
C LYS A 63 7.10 23.15 12.78
N PRO A 64 6.71 24.40 13.08
CA PRO A 64 5.41 24.68 13.68
C PRO A 64 4.27 24.37 12.70
N GLY A 65 3.14 23.92 13.23
CA GLY A 65 1.92 23.67 12.45
C GLY A 65 1.92 22.36 11.66
N LEU A 66 2.92 21.48 11.83
CA LEU A 66 2.86 20.14 11.27
C LEU A 66 1.80 19.28 11.97
N LEU A 67 1.19 18.37 11.21
CA LEU A 67 0.43 17.28 11.79
C LEU A 67 1.34 16.46 12.72
N PRO A 68 0.83 15.96 13.86
CA PRO A 68 1.63 15.15 14.80
C PRO A 68 2.38 14.00 14.13
N THR A 69 1.76 13.31 13.17
CA THR A 69 2.34 12.19 12.40
C THR A 69 3.45 12.58 11.42
N LEU A 70 3.69 13.88 11.23
CA LEU A 70 4.77 14.42 10.40
C LEU A 70 5.85 15.11 11.25
N SER A 71 5.65 15.19 12.57
CA SER A 71 6.58 15.83 13.51
C SER A 71 7.77 14.94 13.87
N THR A 72 7.73 13.66 13.49
CA THR A 72 8.84 12.72 13.60
C THR A 72 8.98 11.90 12.32
N LEU A 73 10.15 11.30 12.15
CA LEU A 73 10.38 10.28 11.13
C LEU A 73 11.34 9.20 11.64
N ARG A 74 11.28 8.04 11.00
CA ARG A 74 12.34 7.02 11.05
C ARG A 74 13.15 7.06 9.77
N TYR A 75 14.47 6.97 9.87
CA TYR A 75 15.39 6.92 8.74
C TYR A 75 16.40 5.77 8.87
N PHE A 76 16.94 5.33 7.73
CA PHE A 76 17.75 4.12 7.63
C PHE A 76 19.14 4.41 7.05
N PRO A 77 20.15 4.71 7.89
CA PRO A 77 21.46 5.17 7.44
C PRO A 77 22.42 4.06 7.00
N ASP A 78 22.16 2.80 7.37
CA ASP A 78 23.09 1.70 7.10
C ASP A 78 23.11 1.28 5.63
N ALA A 79 24.03 1.84 4.85
CA ALA A 79 24.15 1.56 3.42
C ALA A 79 24.54 0.11 3.06
N SER A 80 24.92 -0.74 4.03
CA SER A 80 25.23 -2.15 3.77
C SER A 80 23.98 -3.01 3.60
N ALA A 81 22.87 -2.61 4.24
CA ALA A 81 21.58 -3.26 4.13
C ALA A 81 20.92 -3.00 2.77
N ARG A 82 20.32 -4.05 2.18
CA ARG A 82 19.65 -3.90 0.87
C ARG A 82 18.21 -3.44 0.96
N LYS A 83 17.57 -3.57 2.13
CA LYS A 83 16.22 -3.06 2.42
C LYS A 83 15.97 -3.02 3.92
N TYR A 84 14.97 -2.25 4.32
CA TYR A 84 14.50 -2.16 5.71
C TYR A 84 12.99 -2.34 5.70
N CYS A 85 12.51 -3.38 6.36
CA CYS A 85 11.11 -3.80 6.29
C CYS A 85 10.39 -3.59 7.62
N TYR A 86 9.18 -3.05 7.54
CA TYR A 86 8.15 -3.22 8.54
C TYR A 86 7.51 -4.61 8.36
N SER A 87 7.07 -5.22 9.46
CA SER A 87 6.41 -6.53 9.47
C SER A 87 5.13 -6.42 10.29
N LEU A 88 3.97 -6.52 9.62
CA LEU A 88 2.66 -6.29 10.22
C LEU A 88 1.83 -7.58 10.18
N PRO A 89 1.28 -8.06 11.31
CA PRO A 89 0.36 -9.19 11.31
C PRO A 89 -0.92 -8.87 10.52
N VAL A 90 -1.37 -9.74 9.62
CA VAL A 90 -2.53 -9.49 8.76
C VAL A 90 -3.39 -10.75 8.60
N ILE A 91 -4.63 -10.55 8.17
CA ILE A 91 -5.53 -11.61 7.79
C ILE A 91 -5.18 -12.03 6.36
N LYS A 92 -4.65 -13.25 6.22
CA LYS A 92 -4.32 -13.84 4.92
C LYS A 92 -5.53 -13.79 3.99
N GLY A 93 -5.34 -13.28 2.77
CA GLY A 93 -6.39 -13.21 1.76
C GLY A 93 -7.34 -12.03 1.87
N SER A 94 -7.27 -11.23 2.95
CA SER A 94 -8.01 -9.97 3.03
C SER A 94 -7.35 -8.89 2.19
N LYS A 95 -8.14 -7.92 1.72
CA LYS A 95 -7.64 -6.79 0.92
C LYS A 95 -7.17 -5.68 1.84
N TYR A 96 -5.98 -5.14 1.56
CA TYR A 96 -5.39 -4.06 2.34
C TYR A 96 -5.04 -2.87 1.46
N LEU A 97 -5.32 -1.66 1.97
CA LEU A 97 -4.74 -0.41 1.50
C LEU A 97 -3.51 -0.11 2.36
N VAL A 98 -2.34 -0.02 1.73
CA VAL A 98 -1.09 0.42 2.36
C VAL A 98 -0.84 1.85 1.91
N LYS A 99 -0.66 2.76 2.86
CA LYS A 99 -0.27 4.15 2.61
C LYS A 99 1.02 4.47 3.34
N THR A 100 1.98 5.02 2.61
CA THR A 100 3.21 5.56 3.17
C THR A 100 3.22 7.07 3.04
N MET A 101 3.66 7.76 4.10
CA MET A 101 3.69 9.22 4.17
C MET A 101 5.10 9.69 4.49
N TYR A 102 5.53 10.75 3.80
CA TYR A 102 6.89 11.25 3.84
C TYR A 102 6.90 12.76 4.00
N TYR A 103 7.50 13.23 5.11
CA TYR A 103 7.83 14.62 5.30
C TYR A 103 9.33 14.75 5.59
N TYR A 104 10.11 15.18 4.60
CA TYR A 104 11.58 15.20 4.71
C TYR A 104 12.06 16.20 5.78
N GLY A 105 11.53 17.43 5.76
CA GLY A 105 11.83 18.45 6.76
C GLY A 105 13.31 18.83 6.93
N GLY A 106 14.22 18.37 6.05
CA GLY A 106 15.65 18.58 6.18
C GLY A 106 16.28 17.89 7.40
N PHE A 107 15.74 16.75 7.83
CA PHE A 107 16.12 16.09 9.10
C PHE A 107 17.62 15.75 9.23
N ASP A 108 18.30 15.52 8.11
CA ASP A 108 19.72 15.20 8.03
C ASP A 108 20.60 16.42 7.70
N GLY A 109 20.02 17.62 7.73
CA GLY A 109 20.70 18.87 7.36
C GLY A 109 20.92 19.04 5.85
N GLY A 110 20.41 18.12 5.02
CA GLY A 110 20.48 18.22 3.57
C GLY A 110 19.51 19.24 2.97
N THR A 111 19.80 19.67 1.74
CA THR A 111 18.97 20.60 0.96
C THR A 111 18.08 19.91 -0.07
N GLN A 112 18.26 18.59 -0.26
CA GLN A 112 17.46 17.78 -1.19
C GLN A 112 17.10 16.46 -0.52
N PRO A 113 15.83 16.02 -0.61
CA PRO A 113 15.43 14.74 -0.07
C PRO A 113 16.08 13.59 -0.85
N PRO A 114 16.38 12.46 -0.18
CA PRO A 114 16.84 11.25 -0.85
C PRO A 114 15.73 10.67 -1.74
N VAL A 115 16.14 10.14 -2.89
CA VAL A 115 15.27 9.32 -3.74
C VAL A 115 15.58 7.85 -3.46
N PHE A 116 14.55 7.05 -3.16
CA PHE A 116 14.70 5.65 -2.78
C PHE A 116 13.50 4.84 -3.25
N GLU A 117 13.47 3.54 -2.97
CA GLU A 117 12.42 2.64 -3.44
C GLU A 117 11.55 2.15 -2.29
N GLN A 118 10.29 1.85 -2.60
CA GLN A 118 9.39 1.12 -1.73
C GLN A 118 9.09 -0.24 -2.32
N ILE A 119 8.88 -1.19 -1.41
CA ILE A 119 8.62 -2.59 -1.69
C ILE A 119 7.45 -2.99 -0.81
N VAL A 120 6.53 -3.76 -1.36
CA VAL A 120 5.48 -4.44 -0.58
C VAL A 120 5.58 -5.93 -0.86
N GLU A 121 5.72 -6.74 0.19
CA GLU A 121 6.05 -8.16 0.07
C GLU A 121 7.35 -8.38 -0.73
N GLY A 122 7.32 -9.25 -1.75
CA GLY A 122 8.39 -9.43 -2.73
C GLY A 122 8.28 -8.52 -3.97
N THR A 123 7.40 -7.52 -3.95
CA THR A 123 7.07 -6.70 -5.13
C THR A 123 7.64 -5.29 -5.01
N ARG A 124 8.42 -4.86 -6.00
CA ARG A 124 8.85 -3.46 -6.12
C ARG A 124 7.63 -2.59 -6.40
N TRP A 125 7.26 -1.75 -5.45
CA TRP A 125 6.08 -0.90 -5.53
C TRP A 125 6.36 0.34 -6.39
N GLY A 126 7.40 1.10 -6.06
CA GLY A 126 7.71 2.33 -6.78
C GLY A 126 8.85 3.12 -6.17
N VAL A 127 9.16 4.26 -6.79
CA VAL A 127 10.18 5.19 -6.33
C VAL A 127 9.53 6.26 -5.45
N VAL A 128 10.12 6.52 -4.28
CA VAL A 128 9.82 7.70 -3.47
C VAL A 128 10.69 8.82 -3.94
N ASN A 129 10.05 9.84 -4.49
CA ASN A 129 10.68 11.10 -4.81
C ASN A 129 9.81 12.22 -4.25
N THR A 130 10.27 12.83 -3.17
CA THR A 130 9.54 13.91 -2.47
C THR A 130 10.07 15.30 -2.83
N THR A 131 10.91 15.41 -3.85
CA THR A 131 11.62 16.66 -4.21
C THR A 131 10.67 17.82 -4.47
N GLU A 132 9.61 17.58 -5.26
CA GLU A 132 8.65 18.63 -5.61
C GLU A 132 7.81 19.08 -4.42
N ASP A 133 7.30 18.14 -3.63
CA ASP A 133 6.50 18.45 -2.44
C ASP A 133 7.35 19.15 -1.38
N TYR A 134 8.59 18.71 -1.19
CA TYR A 134 9.54 19.36 -0.28
C TYR A 134 9.80 20.82 -0.68
N ALA A 135 9.98 21.10 -1.97
CA ALA A 135 10.17 22.47 -2.45
C ALA A 135 8.96 23.38 -2.15
N LYS A 136 7.75 22.80 -2.04
CA LYS A 136 6.51 23.49 -1.63
C LYS A 136 6.26 23.44 -0.12
N GLY A 137 7.15 22.79 0.65
CA GLY A 137 7.01 22.59 2.08
C GLY A 137 5.93 21.60 2.50
N LEU A 138 5.48 20.74 1.58
CA LEU A 138 4.41 19.74 1.70
C LEU A 138 4.96 18.34 2.03
N SER A 139 4.06 17.44 2.41
CA SER A 139 4.33 15.99 2.51
C SER A 139 3.92 15.27 1.23
N SER A 140 4.60 14.16 0.95
CA SER A 140 4.20 13.22 -0.09
C SER A 140 3.53 11.99 0.52
N TYR A 141 2.62 11.37 -0.21
CA TYR A 141 2.05 10.08 0.17
C TYR A 141 1.87 9.16 -1.04
N PHE A 142 1.94 7.87 -0.81
CA PHE A 142 1.80 6.84 -1.83
C PHE A 142 0.89 5.73 -1.30
N ASP A 143 -0.07 5.30 -2.14
CA ASP A 143 -1.07 4.30 -1.77
C ASP A 143 -1.02 3.08 -2.70
N ILE A 144 -1.01 1.87 -2.15
CA ILE A 144 -1.17 0.62 -2.91
C ILE A 144 -2.21 -0.29 -2.27
N THR A 145 -3.03 -0.93 -3.11
CA THR A 145 -3.95 -1.99 -2.69
C THR A 145 -3.36 -3.36 -3.02
N VAL A 146 -3.28 -4.23 -2.02
CA VAL A 146 -2.68 -5.58 -2.11
C VAL A 146 -3.52 -6.61 -1.35
N VAL A 147 -3.33 -7.88 -1.69
CA VAL A 147 -3.84 -9.03 -0.91
C VAL A 147 -2.64 -9.88 -0.47
N PRO A 148 -2.23 -9.84 0.82
CA PRO A 148 -1.11 -10.62 1.31
C PRO A 148 -1.41 -12.13 1.22
N SER A 149 -0.38 -12.87 0.80
CA SER A 149 -0.46 -14.34 0.68
C SER A 149 -0.13 -15.08 1.99
N GLY A 150 0.51 -14.38 2.94
CA GLY A 150 0.88 -14.85 4.27
C GLY A 150 0.01 -14.26 5.38
N LYS A 151 0.40 -14.54 6.64
CA LYS A 151 -0.19 -13.94 7.86
C LYS A 151 0.52 -12.66 8.29
N THR A 152 1.49 -12.23 7.50
CA THR A 152 2.30 -11.04 7.71
C THR A 152 2.34 -10.28 6.40
N LEU A 153 2.23 -8.97 6.47
CA LEU A 153 2.46 -8.05 5.37
C LEU A 153 3.75 -7.29 5.66
N SER A 154 4.66 -7.27 4.69
CA SER A 154 5.90 -6.51 4.75
C SER A 154 5.85 -5.28 3.85
N VAL A 155 6.29 -4.15 4.40
CA VAL A 155 6.44 -2.88 3.68
C VAL A 155 7.87 -2.42 3.90
N CYS A 156 8.66 -2.33 2.84
CA CYS A 156 10.08 -2.04 2.95
C CYS A 156 10.50 -0.81 2.17
N LEU A 157 11.55 -0.16 2.66
CA LEU A 157 12.28 0.86 1.93
C LEU A 157 13.63 0.31 1.49
N ALA A 158 14.09 0.66 0.30
CA ALA A 158 15.38 0.23 -0.22
C ALA A 158 16.13 1.38 -0.87
N ARG A 159 17.45 1.43 -0.65
CA ARG A 159 18.34 2.39 -1.30
C ARG A 159 18.42 2.09 -2.80
N ASN A 160 18.60 3.12 -3.60
CA ASN A 160 18.91 3.02 -5.03
C ASN A 160 20.09 3.95 -5.39
N SER A 161 20.45 4.01 -6.67
CA SER A 161 21.55 4.85 -7.16
C SER A 161 21.38 6.36 -6.90
N HIS A 162 20.15 6.82 -6.66
CA HIS A 162 19.82 8.23 -6.43
C HIS A 162 19.70 8.57 -4.94
N THR A 163 19.81 7.60 -4.03
CA THR A 163 19.74 7.87 -2.58
C THR A 163 20.95 8.66 -2.09
N GLY A 164 22.09 8.56 -2.79
CA GLY A 164 23.31 9.30 -2.47
C GLY A 164 23.81 9.00 -1.05
N ASN A 165 24.19 10.05 -0.32
CA ASN A 165 24.69 9.96 1.06
C ASN A 165 23.59 10.13 2.12
N SER A 166 22.36 10.45 1.70
CA SER A 166 21.21 10.56 2.61
C SER A 166 20.61 9.16 2.86
N SER A 167 19.48 9.09 3.56
CA SER A 167 18.89 7.85 4.06
C SER A 167 17.42 7.72 3.65
N PRO A 168 16.95 6.55 3.19
CA PRO A 168 15.53 6.28 3.12
C PRO A 168 14.88 6.61 4.46
N PHE A 169 13.69 7.20 4.43
CA PHE A 169 12.99 7.63 5.64
C PHE A 169 11.49 7.46 5.46
N ILE A 170 10.73 7.46 6.55
CA ILE A 170 9.25 7.41 6.55
C ILE A 170 8.71 8.14 7.78
N SER A 171 7.64 8.90 7.60
CA SER A 171 6.98 9.68 8.67
C SER A 171 5.78 8.95 9.24
N ALA A 172 4.95 8.33 8.38
CA ALA A 172 3.86 7.50 8.83
C ALA A 172 3.59 6.32 7.89
N LEU A 173 3.06 5.23 8.45
CA LEU A 173 2.62 4.04 7.71
C LEU A 173 1.21 3.66 8.15
N GLU A 174 0.29 3.59 7.19
CA GLU A 174 -1.06 3.10 7.39
C GLU A 174 -1.24 1.77 6.64
N VAL A 175 -1.79 0.76 7.30
CA VAL A 175 -2.15 -0.53 6.68
C VAL A 175 -3.56 -0.88 7.10
N ARG A 176 -4.53 -0.70 6.21
CA ARG A 176 -5.96 -0.79 6.52
C ARG A 176 -6.62 -1.90 5.76
N ILE A 177 -7.55 -2.60 6.41
CA ILE A 177 -8.40 -3.55 5.72
C ILE A 177 -9.44 -2.80 4.89
N LEU A 178 -9.66 -3.25 3.66
CA LEU A 178 -10.73 -2.76 2.79
C LEU A 178 -11.90 -3.75 2.77
N GLU A 179 -13.10 -3.27 2.41
CA GLU A 179 -14.21 -4.18 2.14
C GLU A 179 -13.84 -5.16 1.02
N PRO A 180 -14.24 -6.44 1.11
CA PRO A 180 -13.97 -7.42 0.07
C PRO A 180 -14.46 -7.01 -1.33
N SER A 181 -15.53 -6.20 -1.43
CA SER A 181 -16.11 -5.75 -2.69
C SER A 181 -15.30 -4.68 -3.43
N LEU A 182 -14.42 -3.92 -2.75
CA LEU A 182 -13.66 -2.83 -3.37
C LEU A 182 -12.70 -3.36 -4.44
N TYR A 183 -12.73 -2.81 -5.64
CA TYR A 183 -11.84 -3.18 -6.76
C TYR A 183 -11.86 -4.67 -7.14
N ASN A 184 -12.97 -5.36 -6.86
CA ASN A 184 -13.16 -6.80 -7.12
C ASN A 184 -12.85 -7.29 -8.55
N PRO A 185 -12.96 -6.47 -9.63
CA PRO A 185 -12.58 -6.91 -10.97
C PRO A 185 -11.07 -7.19 -11.16
N THR A 186 -10.24 -6.80 -10.19
CA THR A 186 -8.78 -7.00 -10.25
C THR A 186 -8.39 -8.39 -9.72
N ASP A 187 -7.59 -9.12 -10.50
CA ASP A 187 -6.97 -10.37 -10.06
C ASP A 187 -5.79 -10.09 -9.11
N PHE A 188 -6.09 -9.92 -7.82
CA PHE A 188 -5.09 -9.65 -6.78
C PHE A 188 -4.13 -10.81 -6.51
N SER A 189 -4.32 -11.97 -7.15
CA SER A 189 -3.31 -13.05 -7.11
C SER A 189 -2.12 -12.78 -8.05
N LYS A 190 -2.30 -11.86 -9.01
CA LYS A 190 -1.29 -11.49 -10.01
C LYS A 190 -0.90 -10.03 -9.95
N TYR A 191 -1.79 -9.16 -9.48
CA TYR A 191 -1.62 -7.73 -9.54
C TYR A 191 -1.86 -7.04 -8.19
N ALA A 192 -1.24 -5.90 -8.03
CA ALA A 192 -1.57 -4.88 -7.05
C ALA A 192 -2.08 -3.62 -7.77
N LEU A 193 -2.80 -2.75 -7.06
CA LEU A 193 -3.26 -1.47 -7.62
C LEU A 193 -2.52 -0.33 -6.94
N VAL A 194 -1.66 0.36 -7.69
CA VAL A 194 -0.96 1.56 -7.21
C VAL A 194 -1.80 2.77 -7.56
N THR A 195 -2.18 3.57 -6.56
CA THR A 195 -3.01 4.77 -6.80
C THR A 195 -2.21 5.79 -7.59
N VAL A 196 -2.77 6.26 -8.69
CA VAL A 196 -2.18 7.32 -9.53
C VAL A 196 -2.90 8.64 -9.25
N ALA A 197 -4.22 8.64 -9.28
CA ALA A 197 -5.03 9.76 -8.85
C ALA A 197 -6.39 9.29 -8.34
N ARG A 198 -6.91 10.01 -7.35
CA ARG A 198 -8.25 9.86 -6.80
C ARG A 198 -8.76 11.26 -6.57
N SER A 199 -9.77 11.67 -7.33
CA SER A 199 -10.14 13.09 -7.42
C SER A 199 -11.62 13.34 -7.33
N VAL A 200 -11.95 14.50 -6.74
CA VAL A 200 -13.28 15.13 -6.78
C VAL A 200 -13.22 16.23 -7.83
N PHE A 201 -14.08 16.16 -8.83
CA PHE A 201 -14.16 17.14 -9.90
C PHE A 201 -15.03 18.33 -9.49
N GLY A 202 -14.44 19.52 -9.47
CA GLY A 202 -15.13 20.76 -9.10
C GLY A 202 -15.14 21.05 -7.60
N GLY A 203 -14.70 20.11 -6.76
CA GLY A 203 -14.54 20.30 -5.32
C GLY A 203 -13.32 21.15 -4.95
N GLU A 204 -13.31 21.65 -3.71
CA GLU A 204 -12.20 22.44 -3.15
C GLU A 204 -11.45 21.70 -2.05
N ASP A 205 -12.15 20.85 -1.30
CA ASP A 205 -11.59 20.19 -0.13
C ASP A 205 -10.98 18.84 -0.49
N ILE A 206 -9.91 18.50 0.24
CA ILE A 206 -9.44 17.13 0.32
C ILE A 206 -10.44 16.34 1.17
N ILE A 207 -10.86 15.17 0.70
CA ILE A 207 -11.77 14.28 1.42
C ILE A 207 -10.98 13.05 1.88
N GLY A 208 -11.06 12.75 3.17
CA GLY A 208 -10.48 11.57 3.81
C GLY A 208 -11.40 11.12 4.94
N PHE A 209 -10.84 10.53 5.99
CA PHE A 209 -11.60 10.25 7.22
C PHE A 209 -12.15 11.54 7.84
N PRO A 210 -13.35 11.54 8.45
CA PRO A 210 -14.31 10.43 8.58
C PRO A 210 -15.24 10.25 7.36
N ASP A 211 -15.21 11.18 6.40
CA ASP A 211 -16.10 11.16 5.23
C ASP A 211 -15.91 9.89 4.38
N ASP A 212 -14.65 9.48 4.16
CA ASP A 212 -14.28 8.18 3.59
C ASP A 212 -13.95 7.18 4.72
N LYS A 213 -14.80 6.17 4.90
CA LYS A 213 -14.62 5.13 5.93
C LYS A 213 -13.37 4.26 5.76
N PHE A 214 -12.69 4.32 4.63
CA PHE A 214 -11.39 3.67 4.38
C PHE A 214 -10.22 4.64 4.50
N ASN A 215 -10.54 5.93 4.66
CA ASN A 215 -9.61 7.04 4.66
C ASN A 215 -8.66 7.03 3.44
N ARG A 216 -9.27 6.74 2.28
CA ARG A 216 -8.69 7.05 0.98
C ARG A 216 -8.72 8.57 0.80
N ILE A 217 -7.61 9.13 0.35
CA ILE A 217 -7.52 10.57 0.11
C ILE A 217 -8.06 10.86 -1.29
N TRP A 218 -9.08 11.71 -1.37
CA TRP A 218 -9.61 12.28 -2.60
C TRP A 218 -9.16 13.73 -2.72
N GLN A 219 -8.43 14.02 -3.79
CA GLN A 219 -7.90 15.35 -4.05
C GLN A 219 -8.87 16.18 -4.90
N PRO A 220 -9.01 17.49 -4.63
CA PRO A 220 -9.76 18.36 -5.53
C PRO A 220 -9.07 18.43 -6.89
N HIS A 221 -9.85 18.35 -7.96
CA HIS A 221 -9.41 18.64 -9.32
C HIS A 221 -10.33 19.71 -9.90
N LYS A 222 -9.73 20.83 -10.31
CA LYS A 222 -10.40 21.95 -10.96
C LYS A 222 -9.66 22.33 -12.23
N ASP A 223 -10.45 22.63 -13.26
CA ASP A 223 -10.00 23.19 -14.52
C ASP A 223 -10.85 24.42 -14.87
N GLN A 224 -10.88 24.82 -16.14
CA GLN A 224 -11.66 25.98 -16.60
C GLN A 224 -13.14 25.67 -16.84
N ASN A 225 -13.57 24.42 -16.69
CA ASN A 225 -14.95 24.04 -16.95
C ASN A 225 -15.89 24.50 -15.81
N PRO A 226 -17.15 24.82 -16.13
CA PRO A 226 -18.16 25.13 -15.13
C PRO A 226 -18.35 24.03 -14.09
N VAL A 227 -18.53 24.42 -12.83
CA VAL A 227 -18.86 23.53 -11.72
C VAL A 227 -20.35 23.68 -11.37
N VAL A 228 -20.99 22.58 -11.04
CA VAL A 228 -22.38 22.52 -10.55
C VAL A 228 -22.45 21.82 -9.20
N GLU A 229 -23.36 22.29 -8.35
CA GLU A 229 -23.69 21.66 -7.08
C GLU A 229 -24.82 20.65 -7.25
N SER A 230 -24.76 19.58 -6.44
CA SER A 230 -25.82 18.58 -6.38
C SER A 230 -26.98 19.03 -5.49
N GLN A 231 -28.20 18.86 -6.00
CA GLN A 231 -29.46 19.13 -5.33
C GLN A 231 -30.13 17.86 -4.80
N SER A 232 -29.44 16.71 -4.85
CA SER A 232 -29.96 15.44 -4.34
C SER A 232 -28.87 14.62 -3.67
N ASN A 233 -29.28 13.85 -2.66
CA ASN A 233 -28.38 13.00 -1.90
C ASN A 233 -28.23 11.65 -2.59
N VAL A 234 -27.05 11.05 -2.39
CA VAL A 234 -26.75 9.70 -2.84
C VAL A 234 -26.28 8.84 -1.68
N THR A 235 -26.31 7.52 -1.85
CA THR A 235 -25.75 6.58 -0.88
C THR A 235 -24.46 5.99 -1.43
N SER A 236 -23.39 5.95 -0.62
CA SER A 236 -22.11 5.36 -1.03
C SER A 236 -22.24 3.93 -1.56
N SER A 237 -23.15 3.12 -0.98
CA SER A 237 -23.43 1.75 -1.40
C SER A 237 -24.06 1.60 -2.77
N ASP A 238 -24.59 2.68 -3.35
CA ASP A 238 -25.16 2.66 -4.70
C ASP A 238 -24.07 2.67 -5.80
N PHE A 239 -22.81 2.90 -5.41
CA PHE A 239 -21.68 3.03 -6.32
C PHE A 239 -20.67 1.90 -6.11
N TRP A 240 -19.99 1.55 -7.21
CA TRP A 240 -18.86 0.64 -7.14
C TRP A 240 -17.74 1.27 -6.31
N ASN A 241 -16.95 0.46 -5.60
CA ASN A 241 -15.88 0.91 -4.70
C ASN A 241 -16.28 1.85 -3.54
N LEU A 242 -17.57 2.07 -3.30
CA LEU A 242 -18.07 2.80 -2.13
C LEU A 242 -17.39 4.18 -1.91
N PRO A 243 -17.35 5.11 -2.90
CA PRO A 243 -16.86 6.47 -2.71
C PRO A 243 -17.65 7.19 -1.60
N PRO A 244 -17.03 8.15 -0.88
CA PRO A 244 -17.74 8.90 0.15
C PRO A 244 -18.79 9.81 -0.48
N VAL A 245 -19.94 10.02 0.17
CA VAL A 245 -21.06 10.78 -0.39
C VAL A 245 -20.65 12.20 -0.79
N LYS A 246 -19.71 12.79 -0.05
CA LYS A 246 -19.20 14.14 -0.25
C LYS A 246 -18.53 14.36 -1.62
N VAL A 247 -18.06 13.31 -2.32
CA VAL A 247 -17.53 13.48 -3.69
C VAL A 247 -18.62 13.89 -4.69
N PHE A 248 -19.89 13.65 -4.37
CA PHE A 248 -21.02 13.98 -5.25
C PHE A 248 -21.63 15.35 -4.96
N ASN A 249 -21.10 16.11 -4.00
CA ASN A 249 -21.59 17.46 -3.71
C ASN A 249 -21.38 18.42 -4.89
N THR A 250 -20.36 18.16 -5.70
CA THR A 250 -20.02 18.96 -6.88
C THR A 250 -19.78 18.06 -8.08
N GLY A 251 -19.82 18.66 -9.26
CA GLY A 251 -19.37 18.03 -10.49
C GLY A 251 -18.99 19.06 -11.54
N VAL A 252 -18.11 18.67 -12.45
CA VAL A 252 -17.73 19.48 -13.60
C VAL A 252 -18.68 19.21 -14.75
N THR A 253 -19.11 20.25 -15.47
CA THR A 253 -20.07 20.18 -16.57
C THR A 253 -19.71 21.14 -17.71
N THR A 254 -20.52 21.14 -18.76
CA THR A 254 -20.43 22.11 -19.87
C THR A 254 -21.83 22.50 -20.34
N SER A 255 -21.92 23.45 -21.27
CA SER A 255 -23.20 23.89 -21.85
C SER A 255 -23.90 22.76 -22.61
N ARG A 256 -25.23 22.84 -22.74
CA ARG A 256 -26.04 21.91 -23.54
C ARG A 256 -25.45 21.72 -24.94
N GLY A 257 -25.36 20.46 -25.36
CA GLY A 257 -24.90 20.07 -26.70
C GLY A 257 -23.39 20.18 -26.91
N LYS A 258 -22.61 20.64 -25.93
CA LYS A 258 -21.14 20.67 -26.00
C LYS A 258 -20.53 19.42 -25.38
N THR A 259 -19.40 19.00 -25.93
CA THR A 259 -18.54 17.98 -25.33
C THR A 259 -17.81 18.56 -24.13
N LEU A 260 -17.83 17.86 -23.00
CA LEU A 260 -16.99 18.19 -21.85
C LEU A 260 -15.64 17.50 -22.02
N GLU A 261 -14.55 18.23 -21.84
CA GLU A 261 -13.19 17.71 -21.96
C GLU A 261 -12.42 18.02 -20.68
N ILE A 262 -11.74 17.01 -20.14
CA ILE A 262 -10.98 17.10 -18.88
C ILE A 262 -9.64 16.39 -19.09
N GLU A 263 -8.55 17.08 -18.77
CA GLU A 263 -7.21 16.48 -18.71
C GLU A 263 -6.95 15.95 -17.30
N TRP A 264 -7.05 14.63 -17.13
CA TRP A 264 -6.92 14.00 -15.83
C TRP A 264 -6.37 12.56 -15.97
N PRO A 265 -5.34 12.18 -15.18
CA PRO A 265 -4.66 12.99 -14.17
C PRO A 265 -3.77 14.09 -14.77
N SER A 266 -3.35 15.06 -13.96
CA SER A 266 -2.56 16.24 -14.39
C SER A 266 -1.13 15.91 -14.84
N MET A 267 -0.71 14.65 -14.71
CA MET A 267 0.63 14.19 -15.02
C MET A 267 0.59 13.11 -16.12
N PRO A 268 1.60 13.08 -17.01
CA PRO A 268 1.68 12.07 -18.04
C PRO A 268 1.92 10.68 -17.42
N LEU A 269 1.31 9.67 -18.03
CA LEU A 269 1.33 8.30 -17.53
C LEU A 269 2.31 7.42 -18.32
N PRO A 270 3.02 6.50 -17.65
CA PRO A 270 3.80 5.49 -18.37
C PRO A 270 2.89 4.59 -19.21
N SER A 271 3.43 4.03 -20.29
CA SER A 271 2.68 3.13 -21.16
C SER A 271 2.44 1.77 -20.49
N THR A 272 1.24 1.57 -19.94
CA THR A 272 0.82 0.32 -19.29
C THR A 272 -0.71 0.24 -19.17
N TYR A 273 -1.20 -0.76 -18.45
CA TYR A 273 -2.61 -0.94 -18.12
C TYR A 273 -2.98 -0.30 -16.78
N TYR A 274 -4.18 0.28 -16.77
CA TYR A 274 -4.75 0.99 -15.64
C TYR A 274 -6.12 0.45 -15.30
N TYR A 275 -6.44 0.44 -14.01
CA TYR A 275 -7.82 0.35 -13.54
C TYR A 275 -8.36 1.77 -13.48
N ILE A 276 -9.49 2.03 -14.14
CA ILE A 276 -10.11 3.36 -14.18
C ILE A 276 -11.55 3.23 -13.70
N CYS A 277 -11.99 4.15 -12.84
CA CYS A 277 -13.34 4.20 -12.32
C CYS A 277 -13.82 5.66 -12.30
N LEU A 278 -14.97 5.93 -12.92
CA LEU A 278 -15.53 7.27 -13.06
C LEU A 278 -16.94 7.30 -12.46
N TYR A 279 -17.22 8.36 -11.70
CA TYR A 279 -18.42 8.50 -10.89
C TYR A 279 -19.29 9.65 -11.37
N PHE A 280 -20.58 9.37 -11.50
CA PHE A 280 -21.54 10.25 -12.14
C PHE A 280 -22.83 10.34 -11.34
N GLN A 281 -23.39 11.54 -11.23
CA GLN A 281 -24.71 11.78 -10.68
C GLN A 281 -25.33 13.02 -11.32
N ASP A 282 -26.61 12.92 -11.68
CA ASP A 282 -27.35 14.08 -12.15
C ASP A 282 -27.62 15.00 -10.96
N ASN A 283 -27.04 16.20 -11.03
CA ASN A 283 -27.02 17.15 -9.93
C ASN A 283 -28.37 17.85 -9.64
N ARG A 284 -29.45 17.53 -10.37
CA ARG A 284 -30.78 18.16 -10.18
C ARG A 284 -31.64 17.39 -9.17
N GLN A 285 -32.71 18.02 -8.70
CA GLN A 285 -33.72 17.34 -7.87
C GLN A 285 -34.30 16.11 -8.59
N PRO A 286 -34.57 14.99 -7.90
CA PRO A 286 -35.09 13.77 -8.54
C PRO A 286 -36.44 14.02 -9.23
N SER A 287 -36.52 13.70 -10.52
CA SER A 287 -37.75 13.77 -11.32
C SER A 287 -37.65 12.84 -12.53
N PRO A 288 -38.77 12.55 -13.23
CA PRO A 288 -38.74 11.82 -14.50
C PRO A 288 -37.85 12.45 -15.61
N TYR A 289 -37.46 13.72 -15.44
CA TYR A 289 -36.64 14.47 -16.40
C TYR A 289 -35.21 14.75 -15.89
N SER A 290 -34.86 14.21 -14.71
CA SER A 290 -33.56 14.38 -14.07
C SER A 290 -32.59 13.28 -14.49
N TRP A 291 -32.30 13.27 -15.79
CA TRP A 291 -31.36 12.36 -16.43
C TRP A 291 -30.55 13.06 -17.53
N ARG A 292 -29.38 12.49 -17.84
CA ARG A 292 -28.52 12.91 -18.97
C ARG A 292 -27.98 11.69 -19.68
N ALA A 293 -27.84 11.76 -21.00
CA ALA A 293 -27.25 10.72 -21.81
C ALA A 293 -26.02 11.23 -22.56
N PHE A 294 -24.90 10.50 -22.47
CA PHE A 294 -23.67 10.84 -23.18
C PHE A 294 -22.75 9.63 -23.34
N ASP A 295 -21.86 9.68 -24.32
CA ASP A 295 -20.77 8.74 -24.47
C ASP A 295 -19.54 9.21 -23.69
N VAL A 296 -18.80 8.28 -23.11
CA VAL A 296 -17.54 8.52 -22.41
C VAL A 296 -16.39 8.04 -23.28
N PHE A 297 -15.42 8.91 -23.54
CA PHE A 297 -14.19 8.58 -24.24
C PHE A 297 -12.99 8.86 -23.35
N ILE A 298 -11.96 8.03 -23.48
CA ILE A 298 -10.63 8.25 -22.88
C ILE A 298 -9.60 8.18 -23.99
N ASN A 299 -8.83 9.26 -24.17
CA ASN A 299 -7.87 9.43 -25.27
C ASN A 299 -8.49 9.17 -26.65
N GLY A 300 -9.74 9.61 -26.86
CA GLY A 300 -10.47 9.44 -28.11
C GLY A 300 -11.04 8.02 -28.34
N HIS A 301 -10.73 7.06 -27.47
CA HIS A 301 -11.29 5.70 -27.53
C HIS A 301 -12.56 5.61 -26.70
N LEU A 302 -13.59 4.96 -27.24
CA LEU A 302 -14.88 4.77 -26.58
C LEU A 302 -14.71 3.92 -25.31
N PHE A 303 -14.91 4.54 -24.15
CA PHE A 303 -14.85 3.90 -22.84
C PHE A 303 -16.21 3.35 -22.40
N PHE A 304 -17.27 4.12 -22.64
CA PHE A 304 -18.64 3.68 -22.37
C PHE A 304 -19.63 4.37 -23.31
N SER A 305 -20.54 3.61 -23.92
CA SER A 305 -21.56 4.14 -24.84
C SER A 305 -22.91 4.36 -24.17
N ASN A 306 -23.62 5.43 -24.54
CA ASN A 306 -24.99 5.73 -24.13
C ASN A 306 -25.18 5.69 -22.60
N LEU A 307 -24.25 6.29 -21.86
CA LEU A 307 -24.32 6.36 -20.41
C LEU A 307 -25.52 7.19 -19.97
N ASN A 308 -26.47 6.59 -19.27
CA ASN A 308 -27.66 7.28 -18.77
C ASN A 308 -27.52 7.59 -17.27
N VAL A 309 -27.13 8.82 -16.95
CA VAL A 309 -26.90 9.29 -15.58
C VAL A 309 -28.19 9.86 -15.01
N THR A 310 -28.64 9.34 -13.87
CA THR A 310 -29.82 9.82 -13.12
C THR A 310 -29.40 10.47 -11.79
N SER A 311 -30.36 11.01 -11.03
CA SER A 311 -30.10 11.55 -9.69
C SER A 311 -29.65 10.51 -8.66
N LYS A 312 -29.85 9.20 -8.92
CA LYS A 312 -29.28 8.13 -8.09
C LYS A 312 -27.77 7.95 -8.32
N GLY A 313 -27.27 8.47 -9.45
CA GLY A 313 -25.91 8.26 -9.90
C GLY A 313 -25.62 6.83 -10.37
N LEU A 314 -24.41 6.65 -10.86
CA LEU A 314 -23.87 5.37 -11.31
C LEU A 314 -22.33 5.42 -11.35
N THR A 315 -21.74 4.26 -11.57
CA THR A 315 -20.30 4.11 -11.79
C THR A 315 -20.03 3.41 -13.12
N VAL A 316 -19.02 3.86 -13.85
CA VAL A 316 -18.44 3.09 -14.97
C VAL A 316 -16.96 2.87 -14.72
N TYR A 317 -16.46 1.68 -15.07
CA TYR A 317 -15.08 1.31 -14.81
C TYR A 317 -14.52 0.42 -15.91
N ALA A 318 -13.20 0.39 -16.00
CA ALA A 318 -12.45 -0.61 -16.75
C ALA A 318 -11.41 -1.25 -15.83
N ALA A 319 -11.40 -2.58 -15.78
CA ALA A 319 -10.45 -3.32 -14.96
C ALA A 319 -9.03 -3.28 -15.54
N GLN A 320 -8.91 -3.14 -16.87
CA GLN A 320 -7.65 -2.99 -17.60
C GLN A 320 -7.89 -2.09 -18.81
N TRP A 321 -7.32 -0.88 -18.77
CA TRP A 321 -7.40 0.10 -19.85
C TRP A 321 -5.98 0.59 -20.19
N PRO A 322 -5.53 0.51 -21.45
CA PRO A 322 -4.21 0.97 -21.84
C PRO A 322 -4.16 2.51 -21.83
N LEU A 323 -3.19 3.08 -21.13
CA LEU A 323 -2.89 4.52 -21.19
C LEU A 323 -1.40 4.74 -21.37
N PHE A 324 -1.07 5.90 -21.93
CA PHE A 324 0.29 6.44 -22.02
C PHE A 324 0.19 7.96 -22.23
N GLY A 325 1.20 8.70 -21.78
CA GLY A 325 1.26 10.15 -21.93
C GLY A 325 0.13 10.88 -21.20
N GLN A 326 -0.22 12.07 -21.68
CA GLN A 326 -1.30 12.88 -21.11
C GLN A 326 -2.65 12.20 -21.36
N THR A 327 -3.48 12.10 -20.32
CA THR A 327 -4.81 11.48 -20.42
C THR A 327 -5.90 12.54 -20.53
N LYS A 328 -6.81 12.34 -21.48
CA LYS A 328 -7.96 13.21 -21.73
C LYS A 328 -9.25 12.39 -21.66
N ILE A 329 -10.16 12.80 -20.80
CA ILE A 329 -11.54 12.30 -20.73
C ILE A 329 -12.42 13.24 -21.56
N SER A 330 -13.31 12.67 -22.39
CA SER A 330 -14.28 13.44 -23.17
C SER A 330 -15.67 12.86 -23.02
N LEU A 331 -16.65 13.69 -22.65
CA LEU A 331 -18.04 13.30 -22.50
C LEU A 331 -18.86 13.96 -23.61
N THR A 332 -19.39 13.16 -24.53
CA THR A 332 -20.11 13.67 -25.71
C THR A 332 -21.62 13.45 -25.54
N PRO A 333 -22.43 14.52 -25.44
CA PRO A 333 -23.87 14.39 -25.20
C PRO A 333 -24.60 13.70 -26.35
N SER A 334 -25.54 12.83 -26.01
CA SER A 334 -26.45 12.24 -27.00
C SER A 334 -27.37 13.31 -27.61
N VAL A 335 -27.84 13.05 -28.83
CA VAL A 335 -28.72 13.98 -29.56
C VAL A 335 -30.01 14.25 -28.77
N GLY A 336 -30.39 15.52 -28.66
CA GLY A 336 -31.66 15.92 -28.04
C GLY A 336 -31.63 16.06 -26.51
N VAL A 337 -30.53 15.71 -25.84
CA VAL A 337 -30.41 15.83 -24.38
C VAL A 337 -30.48 17.32 -23.97
N PRO A 338 -31.33 17.68 -22.99
CA PRO A 338 -31.60 19.08 -22.65
C PRO A 338 -30.49 19.75 -21.82
N VAL A 339 -29.51 19.00 -21.37
CA VAL A 339 -28.47 19.41 -20.42
C VAL A 339 -27.11 18.86 -20.84
N GLY A 340 -26.02 19.54 -20.46
CA GLY A 340 -24.66 19.07 -20.76
C GLY A 340 -24.26 17.85 -19.93
N PRO A 341 -23.23 17.09 -20.30
CA PRO A 341 -22.70 16.00 -19.48
C PRO A 341 -22.15 16.52 -18.15
N VAL A 342 -21.99 15.63 -17.17
CA VAL A 342 -21.44 15.95 -15.84
C VAL A 342 -20.51 14.82 -15.40
N ILE A 343 -19.53 15.10 -14.54
CA ILE A 343 -18.73 14.10 -13.83
C ILE A 343 -18.40 14.61 -12.43
N ASN A 344 -18.48 13.74 -11.42
CA ASN A 344 -18.31 14.12 -10.02
C ASN A 344 -16.96 13.71 -9.46
N ALA A 345 -16.49 12.51 -9.79
CA ALA A 345 -15.23 11.99 -9.28
C ALA A 345 -14.60 10.94 -10.20
N GLY A 346 -13.32 10.65 -9.97
CA GLY A 346 -12.58 9.63 -10.69
C GLY A 346 -11.49 8.98 -9.84
N GLU A 347 -11.22 7.71 -10.12
CA GLU A 347 -10.08 6.96 -9.59
C GLU A 347 -9.31 6.28 -10.73
N ILE A 348 -7.99 6.41 -10.70
CA ILE A 348 -7.09 5.76 -11.62
C ILE A 348 -5.97 5.08 -10.83
N TYR A 349 -5.76 3.81 -11.13
CA TYR A 349 -4.71 2.99 -10.54
C TYR A 349 -3.86 2.37 -11.62
N GLN A 350 -2.54 2.43 -11.46
CA GLN A 350 -1.64 1.61 -12.24
C GLN A 350 -1.74 0.16 -11.79
N ILE A 351 -1.89 -0.76 -12.75
CA ILE A 351 -1.90 -2.19 -12.48
C ILE A 351 -0.45 -2.67 -12.39
N LEU A 352 -0.04 -3.08 -11.20
CA LEU A 352 1.32 -3.50 -10.90
C LEU A 352 1.39 -5.04 -10.82
N PRO A 353 2.09 -5.72 -11.74
CA PRO A 353 2.36 -7.15 -11.62
C PRO A 353 3.15 -7.47 -10.35
N LEU A 354 2.71 -8.50 -9.61
CA LEU A 354 3.41 -8.94 -8.41
C LEU A 354 4.79 -9.52 -8.75
N GLY A 355 5.79 -9.21 -7.92
CA GLY A 355 7.20 -9.60 -8.13
C GLY A 355 7.51 -11.07 -7.81
N GLY A 356 6.51 -11.84 -7.37
CA GLY A 356 6.67 -13.20 -6.88
C GLY A 356 6.81 -13.28 -5.36
N ARG A 357 7.22 -14.45 -4.88
CA ARG A 357 7.47 -14.75 -3.47
C ARG A 357 8.59 -15.77 -3.31
N THR A 358 9.30 -15.73 -2.19
CA THR A 358 10.13 -16.87 -1.80
C THR A 358 9.26 -18.07 -1.45
N HIS A 359 9.74 -19.25 -1.79
CA HIS A 359 9.09 -20.51 -1.45
C HIS A 359 8.88 -20.63 0.06
N THR A 360 7.68 -21.04 0.48
CA THR A 360 7.25 -20.96 1.88
C THR A 360 8.15 -21.73 2.85
N ARG A 361 8.67 -22.90 2.44
CA ARG A 361 9.60 -23.66 3.29
C ARG A 361 10.93 -22.93 3.50
N ASP A 362 11.38 -22.20 2.49
CA ASP A 362 12.61 -21.43 2.55
C ASP A 362 12.40 -20.20 3.46
N VAL A 363 11.25 -19.52 3.34
CA VAL A 363 10.88 -18.43 4.27
C VAL A 363 10.88 -18.91 5.73
N ILE A 364 10.23 -20.04 6.01
CA ILE A 364 10.18 -20.60 7.38
C ILE A 364 11.60 -20.87 7.91
N ALA A 365 12.46 -21.49 7.12
CA ALA A 365 13.84 -21.78 7.52
C ALA A 365 14.64 -20.50 7.79
N MET A 366 14.51 -19.50 6.91
CA MET A 366 15.24 -18.24 7.01
C MET A 366 14.76 -17.38 8.19
N GLU A 367 13.45 -17.31 8.44
CA GLU A 367 12.90 -16.62 9.61
C GLU A 367 13.30 -17.31 10.93
N ASP A 368 13.35 -18.63 10.95
CA ASP A 368 13.78 -19.38 12.12
C ASP A 368 15.27 -19.21 12.39
N LEU A 369 16.09 -19.21 11.34
CA LEU A 369 17.51 -18.87 11.42
C LEU A 369 17.71 -17.45 11.96
N ALA A 370 16.97 -16.46 11.44
CA ALA A 370 17.05 -15.08 11.89
C ALA A 370 16.71 -14.90 13.38
N ARG A 371 15.82 -15.74 13.93
CA ARG A 371 15.48 -15.76 15.36
C ARG A 371 16.49 -16.53 16.21
N SER A 372 17.21 -17.48 15.61
CA SER A 372 18.14 -18.39 16.30
C SER A 372 19.55 -17.80 16.43
N ILE A 373 19.88 -16.79 15.63
CA ILE A 373 21.17 -16.09 15.67
C ILE A 373 21.06 -14.73 16.38
N GLN A 374 22.15 -14.32 17.01
CA GLN A 374 22.32 -12.98 17.56
C GLN A 374 23.00 -12.08 16.53
N ASN A 375 22.60 -10.81 16.51
CA ASN A 375 23.08 -9.79 15.56
C ASN A 375 22.95 -10.24 14.08
N PRO A 376 21.76 -10.69 13.62
CA PRO A 376 21.55 -10.94 12.20
C PRO A 376 21.81 -9.67 11.39
N PRO A 377 22.17 -9.79 10.09
CA PRO A 377 22.28 -8.62 9.24
C PRO A 377 20.99 -7.77 9.25
N PRO A 378 21.10 -6.44 9.22
CA PRO A 378 19.97 -5.54 9.49
C PRO A 378 18.84 -5.58 8.45
N ASP A 379 19.10 -6.15 7.26
CA ASP A 379 18.11 -6.37 6.21
C ASP A 379 17.39 -7.73 6.30
N TRP A 380 17.64 -8.53 7.34
CA TRP A 380 16.96 -9.81 7.60
C TRP A 380 15.54 -9.61 8.15
N ASN A 381 14.70 -8.93 7.38
CA ASN A 381 13.25 -8.83 7.57
C ASN A 381 12.54 -8.71 6.22
N GLY A 382 11.26 -9.12 6.15
CA GLY A 382 10.51 -9.23 4.89
C GLY A 382 10.88 -10.48 4.07
N ASP A 383 10.60 -10.50 2.76
CA ASP A 383 10.89 -11.66 1.91
C ASP A 383 12.41 -11.89 1.76
N PRO A 384 12.98 -13.08 1.99
CA PRO A 384 14.44 -13.27 1.99
C PRO A 384 15.11 -13.18 0.61
N CYS A 385 14.37 -13.41 -0.49
CA CYS A 385 14.93 -13.37 -1.84
C CYS A 385 14.51 -12.15 -2.65
N LEU A 386 13.32 -11.61 -2.38
CA LEU A 386 12.63 -10.69 -3.27
C LEU A 386 12.46 -9.29 -2.70
N PRO A 387 12.33 -8.27 -3.56
CA PRO A 387 12.47 -8.33 -5.02
C PRO A 387 13.92 -8.63 -5.45
N LYS A 388 14.10 -9.04 -6.71
CA LYS A 388 15.45 -9.28 -7.26
C LYS A 388 16.32 -8.03 -7.09
N GLY A 389 17.53 -8.23 -6.56
CA GLY A 389 18.47 -7.16 -6.19
C GLY A 389 18.36 -6.72 -4.74
N ASN A 390 17.33 -7.15 -4.00
CA ASN A 390 17.11 -6.81 -2.59
C ASN A 390 16.87 -8.05 -1.71
N SER A 391 17.53 -9.18 -2.01
CA SER A 391 17.56 -10.33 -1.09
C SER A 391 18.23 -9.94 0.24
N TRP A 392 18.09 -10.76 1.27
CA TRP A 392 18.78 -10.55 2.55
C TRP A 392 20.29 -10.69 2.44
N THR A 393 21.06 -9.92 3.21
CA THR A 393 22.52 -9.98 3.20
C THR A 393 23.02 -11.40 3.42
N GLY A 394 23.98 -11.83 2.58
CA GLY A 394 24.47 -13.19 2.53
C GLY A 394 23.61 -14.19 1.73
N VAL A 395 22.41 -13.82 1.31
CA VAL A 395 21.46 -14.73 0.62
C VAL A 395 21.47 -14.49 -0.89
N THR A 396 21.70 -15.55 -1.67
CA THR A 396 21.42 -15.57 -3.12
C THR A 396 20.28 -16.53 -3.41
N CYS A 397 19.53 -16.25 -4.47
CA CYS A 397 18.32 -16.98 -4.79
C CYS A 397 18.17 -17.28 -6.28
N SER A 398 17.36 -18.30 -6.58
CA SER A 398 16.98 -18.64 -7.93
C SER A 398 16.14 -17.53 -8.58
N ASN A 399 16.20 -17.44 -9.91
CA ASN A 399 15.31 -16.57 -10.66
C ASN A 399 13.94 -17.24 -10.80
N GLY A 400 12.85 -16.47 -10.67
CA GLY A 400 11.49 -16.92 -10.94
C GLY A 400 10.47 -16.33 -9.98
N PHE A 401 9.19 -16.56 -10.27
CA PHE A 401 8.08 -16.08 -9.43
C PHE A 401 8.02 -16.78 -8.06
N HIS A 402 8.59 -17.99 -7.97
CA HIS A 402 8.78 -18.73 -6.72
C HIS A 402 10.27 -18.91 -6.47
N ALA A 403 10.89 -17.91 -5.85
CA ALA A 403 12.33 -17.90 -5.59
C ALA A 403 12.70 -18.97 -4.53
N ARG A 404 13.86 -19.60 -4.71
CA ARG A 404 14.46 -20.56 -3.78
C ARG A 404 15.80 -20.02 -3.30
N VAL A 405 16.15 -20.26 -2.04
CA VAL A 405 17.48 -19.89 -1.52
C VAL A 405 18.52 -20.87 -2.07
N LEU A 406 19.57 -20.35 -2.70
CA LEU A 406 20.65 -21.13 -3.33
C LEU A 406 21.96 -21.04 -2.56
N THR A 407 22.24 -19.87 -1.96
CA THR A 407 23.44 -19.66 -1.15
C THR A 407 23.08 -18.90 0.11
N LEU A 408 23.68 -19.32 1.21
CA LEU A 408 23.75 -18.58 2.45
C LEU A 408 25.22 -18.41 2.82
N ASN A 409 25.73 -17.19 2.65
CA ASN A 409 27.09 -16.81 3.00
C ASN A 409 27.08 -15.75 4.08
N LEU A 410 27.44 -16.15 5.30
CA LEU A 410 27.68 -15.29 6.44
C LEU A 410 29.09 -15.47 6.98
N THR A 411 30.04 -15.80 6.11
CA THR A 411 31.45 -16.02 6.50
C THR A 411 31.99 -14.76 7.18
N ASN A 412 32.56 -14.92 8.39
CA ASN A 412 33.06 -13.81 9.22
C ASN A 412 32.04 -12.69 9.49
N ALA A 413 30.74 -13.00 9.56
CA ALA A 413 29.70 -12.02 9.85
C ALA A 413 29.61 -11.63 11.34
N GLY A 414 30.38 -12.27 12.22
CA GLY A 414 30.40 -11.98 13.65
C GLY A 414 29.14 -12.45 14.39
N ILE A 415 28.35 -13.33 13.77
CA ILE A 415 27.11 -13.86 14.34
C ILE A 415 27.40 -14.93 15.41
N SER A 416 26.49 -15.07 16.38
CA SER A 416 26.48 -16.12 17.40
C SER A 416 25.08 -16.72 17.53
N GLY A 417 24.89 -17.74 18.37
CA GLY A 417 23.62 -18.45 18.52
C GLY A 417 23.71 -19.87 17.95
N ILE A 418 22.60 -20.43 17.49
CA ILE A 418 22.53 -21.82 17.01
C ILE A 418 22.11 -21.90 15.55
N LEU A 419 22.48 -23.00 14.88
CA LEU A 419 21.93 -23.36 13.57
C LEU A 419 20.64 -24.18 13.79
N PRO A 420 19.45 -23.65 13.48
CA PRO A 420 18.20 -24.34 13.78
C PRO A 420 17.99 -25.56 12.86
N PRO A 421 17.29 -26.61 13.33
CA PRO A 421 16.98 -27.79 12.50
C PRO A 421 16.18 -27.48 11.24
N THR A 422 15.42 -26.39 11.22
CA THR A 422 14.66 -25.94 10.05
C THR A 422 15.53 -25.54 8.87
N ILE A 423 16.85 -25.37 9.05
CA ILE A 423 17.79 -25.14 7.94
C ILE A 423 17.68 -26.25 6.87
N ASP A 424 17.35 -27.47 7.28
CA ASP A 424 17.15 -28.63 6.42
C ASP A 424 16.04 -28.45 5.36
N ASN A 425 15.12 -27.50 5.58
CA ASN A 425 14.06 -27.18 4.63
C ASN A 425 14.55 -26.46 3.36
N LEU A 426 15.79 -25.95 3.36
CA LEU A 426 16.40 -25.25 2.22
C LEU A 426 16.85 -26.23 1.13
N SER A 427 15.92 -27.01 0.59
CA SER A 427 16.24 -28.17 -0.27
C SER A 427 16.95 -27.84 -1.59
N ALA A 428 17.02 -26.57 -1.98
CA ALA A 428 17.70 -26.08 -3.18
C ALA A 428 19.03 -25.37 -2.87
N LEU A 429 19.44 -25.34 -1.59
CA LEU A 429 20.67 -24.70 -1.14
C LEU A 429 21.87 -25.49 -1.66
N ALA A 430 22.70 -24.82 -2.46
CA ALA A 430 23.94 -25.37 -3.00
C ALA A 430 25.15 -25.02 -2.12
N HIS A 431 25.12 -23.85 -1.47
CA HIS A 431 26.26 -23.33 -0.73
C HIS A 431 25.84 -22.83 0.65
N LEU A 432 26.36 -23.45 1.71
CA LEU A 432 26.17 -23.03 3.09
C LEU A 432 27.53 -22.65 3.69
N TRP A 433 27.81 -21.35 3.80
CA TRP A 433 29.08 -20.82 4.28
C TRP A 433 28.86 -19.97 5.52
N LEU A 434 29.14 -20.55 6.68
CA LEU A 434 29.00 -19.94 7.99
C LEU A 434 30.34 -19.91 8.76
N GLY A 435 31.47 -20.12 8.06
CA GLY A 435 32.80 -20.19 8.65
C GLY A 435 33.22 -18.88 9.34
N GLY A 436 34.03 -18.98 10.40
CA GLY A 436 34.59 -17.82 11.10
C GLY A 436 33.58 -17.02 11.93
N ASN A 437 32.60 -17.70 12.52
CA ASN A 437 31.59 -17.08 13.40
C ASN A 437 31.69 -17.65 14.83
N LYS A 438 30.68 -17.35 15.66
CA LYS A 438 30.58 -17.82 17.05
C LYS A 438 29.32 -18.67 17.25
N LEU A 439 28.88 -19.39 16.21
CA LEU A 439 27.74 -20.30 16.31
C LEU A 439 28.12 -21.49 17.20
N SER A 440 27.17 -21.97 18.01
CA SER A 440 27.37 -23.04 18.97
C SER A 440 26.21 -24.05 18.94
N GLY A 441 26.27 -25.03 19.84
CA GLY A 441 25.32 -26.15 19.87
C GLY A 441 25.68 -27.25 18.87
N VAL A 442 24.76 -28.19 18.69
CA VAL A 442 24.95 -29.31 17.75
C VAL A 442 24.59 -28.91 16.33
N ILE A 443 25.35 -29.42 15.36
CA ILE A 443 24.98 -29.28 13.94
C ILE A 443 23.70 -30.12 13.72
N PRO A 444 22.59 -29.53 13.21
CA PRO A 444 21.36 -30.26 12.97
C PRO A 444 21.49 -31.28 11.84
N ASP A 445 20.49 -32.15 11.67
CA ASP A 445 20.42 -32.97 10.46
C ASP A 445 20.30 -32.07 9.22
N LEU A 446 21.10 -32.37 8.20
CA LEU A 446 21.15 -31.67 6.92
C LEU A 446 20.71 -32.55 5.74
N SER A 447 20.11 -33.72 6.00
CA SER A 447 19.78 -34.73 4.99
C SER A 447 18.79 -34.26 3.90
N GLY A 448 17.99 -33.23 4.18
CA GLY A 448 17.09 -32.54 3.26
C GLY A 448 17.79 -31.58 2.29
N LEU A 449 19.04 -31.18 2.56
CA LEU A 449 19.86 -30.33 1.69
C LEU A 449 20.45 -31.11 0.50
N LYS A 450 19.59 -31.72 -0.31
CA LYS A 450 19.97 -32.65 -1.38
C LYS A 450 20.82 -32.02 -2.49
N ASP A 451 20.73 -30.71 -2.66
CA ASP A 451 21.49 -29.95 -3.65
C ASP A 451 22.79 -29.35 -3.09
N LEU A 452 23.11 -29.58 -1.80
CA LEU A 452 24.28 -28.97 -1.16
C LEU A 452 25.58 -29.49 -1.77
N GLU A 453 26.40 -28.56 -2.26
CA GLU A 453 27.69 -28.83 -2.90
C GLU A 453 28.87 -28.49 -1.98
N THR A 454 28.74 -27.41 -1.21
CA THR A 454 29.80 -26.90 -0.33
C THR A 454 29.26 -26.53 1.05
N LEU A 455 29.91 -26.99 2.11
CA LEU A 455 29.52 -26.75 3.50
C LEU A 455 30.70 -26.22 4.32
N HIS A 456 30.73 -24.93 4.64
CA HIS A 456 31.79 -24.34 5.48
C HIS A 456 31.24 -23.96 6.85
N LEU A 457 31.66 -24.70 7.88
CA LEU A 457 31.26 -24.49 9.29
C LEU A 457 32.47 -24.27 10.21
N GLU A 458 33.67 -24.28 9.67
CA GLU A 458 34.93 -24.16 10.40
C GLU A 458 35.03 -22.85 11.19
N LYS A 459 35.88 -22.83 12.22
CA LYS A 459 36.07 -21.64 13.08
C LYS A 459 34.75 -21.13 13.67
N ASN A 460 33.94 -22.06 14.19
CA ASN A 460 32.78 -21.83 15.05
C ASN A 460 32.96 -22.61 16.37
N ASN A 461 31.99 -22.50 17.27
CA ASN A 461 31.95 -23.16 18.58
C ASN A 461 30.93 -24.33 18.60
N PHE A 462 30.75 -25.02 17.47
CA PHE A 462 29.84 -26.19 17.42
C PHE A 462 30.37 -27.32 18.31
N GLU A 463 29.44 -28.06 18.92
CA GLU A 463 29.70 -29.15 19.84
C GLU A 463 29.02 -30.45 19.37
N GLY A 464 29.46 -31.58 19.91
CA GLY A 464 28.91 -32.89 19.56
C GLY A 464 29.51 -33.51 18.30
N ALA A 465 28.95 -34.65 17.89
CA ALA A 465 29.41 -35.38 16.72
C ALA A 465 28.84 -34.78 15.42
N LEU A 466 29.62 -34.86 14.34
CA LEU A 466 29.13 -34.52 13.01
C LEU A 466 27.97 -35.46 12.62
N PRO A 467 26.81 -34.94 12.19
CA PRO A 467 25.70 -35.78 11.74
C PRO A 467 26.14 -36.74 10.63
N PRO A 468 25.95 -38.07 10.79
CA PRO A 468 26.39 -39.06 9.81
C PRO A 468 25.66 -38.94 8.46
N THR A 469 24.56 -38.19 8.41
CA THR A 469 23.82 -37.86 7.20
C THR A 469 24.57 -36.94 6.25
N ILE A 470 25.51 -36.12 6.74
CA ILE A 470 26.33 -35.22 5.91
C ILE A 470 27.14 -36.03 4.89
N GLY A 471 27.74 -37.15 5.32
CA GLY A 471 28.48 -38.06 4.43
C GLY A 471 27.61 -38.80 3.41
N LYS A 472 26.28 -38.66 3.47
CA LYS A 472 25.30 -39.26 2.53
C LYS A 472 24.70 -38.24 1.57
N LEU A 473 25.10 -36.97 1.64
CA LEU A 473 24.59 -35.94 0.74
C LEU A 473 25.10 -36.18 -0.69
N PRO A 474 24.20 -36.27 -1.68
CA PRO A 474 24.55 -36.79 -3.00
C PRO A 474 25.41 -35.84 -3.84
N ARG A 475 25.44 -34.55 -3.49
CA ARG A 475 26.16 -33.51 -4.24
C ARG A 475 27.30 -32.85 -3.47
N LEU A 476 27.50 -33.21 -2.20
CA LEU A 476 28.52 -32.59 -1.36
C LEU A 476 29.91 -32.96 -1.88
N ARG A 477 30.72 -31.94 -2.17
CA ARG A 477 32.07 -32.10 -2.74
C ARG A 477 33.14 -31.37 -1.93
N GLU A 478 32.74 -30.39 -1.13
CA GLU A 478 33.65 -29.58 -0.31
C GLU A 478 33.05 -29.37 1.09
N MET A 479 33.87 -29.56 2.12
CA MET A 479 33.50 -29.37 3.51
C MET A 479 34.66 -28.81 4.34
#